data_AF-A0A8S9ZRZ1-F1
#
_entry.id   AF-A0A8S9ZRZ1-F1
#
_cell.length_a   1.000
_cell.length_b   1.000
_cell.length_c   1.000
_cell.angle_alpha   90.00
_cell.angle_beta   90.00
_cell.angle_gamma   90.00
#
_symmetry.space_group_name_H-M   'P 1'
#
loop_
_entity.id
_entity.type
_entity.pdbx_description
1 polymer ?
#
loop_
_entity_poly.entity_id
_entity_poly.type
_entity_poly.pdbx_seq_one_letter_code
_entity_poly.pdbx_strand_id
1 'polypeptide(L)'
;MNLRPKAVNFDDVWTKLKETAESIISLKPIDRLTWDHNFSDIYFVCVSVPETQSKKLYFALKDCLELYTKELCQSLEGHSGDSLLNAYNHEWII
;
A
#
# COMPACT_ATOMS: atom_id res chain seq x y z
N MET A 1 11.71 16.86 14.72
CA MET A 1 10.82 15.76 15.17
C MET A 1 11.60 14.93 16.19
N ASN A 2 11.05 14.56 17.34
CA ASN A 2 11.72 13.63 18.26
C ASN A 2 11.15 12.21 18.05
N LEU A 3 11.97 11.18 18.25
CA LEU A 3 11.58 9.77 18.03
C LEU A 3 10.81 9.18 19.21
N ARG A 4 10.17 10.03 20.03
CA ARG A 4 9.44 9.54 21.21
C ARG A 4 8.10 8.95 20.76
N PRO A 5 7.70 7.79 21.31
CA PRO A 5 6.36 7.26 21.16
C PRO A 5 5.30 8.32 21.44
N LYS A 6 4.25 8.36 20.61
CA LYS A 6 3.14 9.32 20.72
C LYS A 6 1.83 8.67 20.28
N ALA A 7 0.72 9.27 20.69
CA ALA A 7 -0.58 8.89 20.15
C ALA A 7 -0.64 9.23 18.65
N VAL A 8 -1.16 8.30 17.86
CA VAL A 8 -1.29 8.42 16.41
C VAL A 8 -2.74 8.16 16.03
N ASN A 9 -3.33 9.08 15.27
CA ASN A 9 -4.56 8.79 14.56
C ASN A 9 -4.21 7.94 13.33
N PHE A 10 -4.55 6.66 13.38
CA PHE A 10 -4.22 5.73 12.31
C PHE A 10 -4.83 6.14 10.98
N ASP A 11 -6.08 6.59 10.99
CA ASP A 11 -6.82 6.80 9.73
C ASP A 11 -6.23 7.98 8.95
N ASP A 12 -5.81 9.04 9.64
CA ASP A 12 -5.12 10.19 9.03
C ASP A 12 -3.77 9.81 8.38
N VAL A 13 -3.02 8.92 9.04
CA VAL A 13 -1.73 8.42 8.53
C VAL A 13 -1.96 7.44 7.39
N TRP A 14 -2.92 6.54 7.54
CA TRP A 14 -3.21 5.51 6.56
C TRP A 14 -3.72 6.10 5.25
N THR A 15 -4.52 7.16 5.25
CA THR A 15 -4.95 7.82 4.00
C THR A 15 -3.75 8.19 3.11
N LYS A 16 -2.68 8.74 3.69
CA LYS A 16 -1.46 9.13 2.95
C LYS A 16 -0.61 7.93 2.56
N LEU A 17 -0.45 6.97 3.48
CA LEU A 17 0.30 5.75 3.20
C LEU A 17 -0.38 4.89 2.13
N LYS A 18 -1.72 4.87 2.09
CA LYS A 18 -2.52 4.14 1.10
C LYS A 18 -2.27 4.66 -0.31
N GLU A 19 -2.27 5.98 -0.52
CA GLU A 19 -1.94 6.58 -1.82
C GLU A 19 -0.54 6.17 -2.29
N THR A 20 0.43 6.15 -1.37
CA THR A 20 1.77 5.66 -1.69
C THR A 20 1.76 4.17 -1.99
N ALA A 21 1.09 3.35 -1.18
CA ALA A 21 1.01 1.90 -1.39
C ALA A 21 0.41 1.57 -2.76
N GLU A 22 -0.70 2.21 -3.13
CA GLU A 22 -1.33 2.07 -4.45
C GLU A 22 -0.39 2.51 -5.57
N SER A 23 0.39 3.58 -5.35
CA SER A 23 1.39 4.04 -6.32
C SER A 23 2.53 3.04 -6.48
N ILE A 24 3.02 2.41 -5.40
CA ILE A 24 4.04 1.35 -5.46
C ILE A 24 3.50 0.14 -6.22
N ILE A 25 2.28 -0.31 -5.87
CA ILE A 25 1.65 -1.49 -6.46
C ILE A 25 1.40 -1.31 -7.96
N SER A 26 1.15 -0.08 -8.42
CA SER A 26 0.89 0.25 -9.83
C SER A 26 2.07 0.91 -10.56
N LEU A 27 3.29 0.82 -10.01
CA LEU A 27 4.52 1.46 -10.51
C LEU A 27 4.37 2.93 -10.94
N LYS A 28 3.58 3.70 -10.19
CA LYS A 28 3.42 5.14 -10.40
C LYS A 28 4.53 5.92 -9.70
N PRO A 29 4.91 7.08 -10.25
CA PRO A 29 5.93 7.93 -9.63
C PRO A 29 5.45 8.44 -8.26
N ILE A 30 6.38 8.48 -7.30
CA ILE A 30 6.15 8.98 -5.96
C ILE A 30 7.11 10.14 -5.73
N ASP A 31 6.60 11.26 -5.22
CA ASP A 31 7.44 12.39 -4.86
C ASP A 31 8.42 11.99 -3.74
N ARG A 32 9.67 12.45 -3.86
CA ARG A 32 10.75 12.08 -2.93
C ARG A 32 10.44 12.51 -1.49
N LEU A 33 9.83 13.68 -1.29
CA LEU A 33 9.50 14.16 0.05
C LEU A 33 8.42 13.28 0.69
N THR A 34 7.41 12.88 -0.09
CA THR A 34 6.39 11.92 0.37
C THR A 34 7.03 10.58 0.73
N TRP A 35 7.90 10.05 -0.13
CA TRP A 35 8.64 8.81 0.12
C TRP A 35 9.43 8.86 1.43
N ASP A 36 10.18 9.93 1.65
CA ASP A 36 11.00 10.11 2.86
C ASP A 36 10.13 10.25 4.13
N HIS A 37 8.98 10.92 4.04
CA HIS A 37 8.04 11.04 5.16
C HIS A 37 7.37 9.72 5.54
N ASN A 38 7.09 8.85 4.57
CA ASN A 38 6.42 7.56 4.83
C ASN A 38 7.17 6.68 5.83
N PHE A 39 8.51 6.72 5.85
CA PHE A 39 9.30 5.99 6.85
C PHE A 39 9.02 6.47 8.28
N SER A 40 8.87 7.79 8.46
CA SER A 40 8.53 8.36 9.76
C SER A 40 7.10 7.99 10.16
N ASP A 41 6.16 8.06 9.23
CA ASP A 41 4.75 7.70 9.47
C ASP A 41 4.61 6.23 9.88
N ILE A 42 5.26 5.31 9.15
CA ILE A 42 5.30 3.88 9.50
C ILE A 42 5.93 3.67 10.88
N TYR A 43 7.05 4.35 11.17
CA TYR A 43 7.70 4.28 12.47
C TYR A 43 6.73 4.65 13.59
N PHE A 44 6.07 5.82 13.51
CA PHE A 44 5.18 6.28 14.56
C PHE A 44 3.92 5.42 14.72
N VAL A 45 3.40 4.81 13.65
CA VAL A 45 2.33 3.80 13.74
C VAL A 45 2.80 2.55 14.48
N CYS A 46 4.04 2.11 14.24
CA CYS A 46 4.59 0.94 14.91
C CYS A 46 4.90 1.17 16.40
N VAL A 47 5.30 2.38 16.77
CA VAL A 47 5.61 2.75 18.16
C VAL A 47 4.50 3.58 18.83
N SER A 48 3.28 3.57 18.29
CA SER A 48 2.18 4.36 18.83
C SER A 48 1.82 3.95 20.27
N VAL A 49 1.29 4.90 21.04
CA VAL A 49 0.77 4.67 22.40
C VAL A 49 -0.70 5.08 22.48
N PRO A 50 -1.54 4.46 23.34
CA PRO A 50 -1.19 3.48 24.39
C PRO A 50 -0.84 2.10 23.85
N GLU A 51 -1.32 1.75 22.65
CA GLU A 51 -1.04 0.48 21.99
C GLU A 51 -0.44 0.71 20.60
N THR A 52 0.37 -0.25 20.14
CA THR A 52 0.91 -0.26 18.77
C THR A 52 -0.19 -0.52 17.76
N GLN A 53 -0.16 0.21 16.65
CA GLN A 53 -1.08 0.04 15.53
C GLN A 53 -0.46 -0.76 14.37
N SER A 54 0.69 -1.38 14.58
CA SER A 54 1.39 -2.20 13.57
C SER A 54 0.53 -3.30 12.95
N LYS A 55 -0.27 -4.02 13.76
CA LYS A 55 -1.21 -5.03 13.24
C LYS A 55 -2.30 -4.40 12.37
N LYS A 56 -2.83 -3.24 12.77
CA LYS A 56 -3.83 -2.50 11.99
C LYS A 56 -3.23 -2.08 10.63
N LEU A 57 -1.97 -1.62 10.63
CA LEU A 57 -1.23 -1.31 9.40
C LEU A 57 -1.08 -2.51 8.47
N TYR A 58 -0.69 -3.66 9.01
CA TYR A 58 -0.54 -4.89 8.25
C TYR A 58 -1.85 -5.30 7.55
N PHE A 59 -2.96 -5.33 8.30
CA PHE A 59 -4.26 -5.70 7.72
C PHE A 59 -4.74 -4.69 6.69
N ALA A 60 -4.57 -3.39 6.94
CA ALA A 60 -4.96 -2.36 5.99
C ALA A 60 -4.19 -2.48 4.66
N LEU A 61 -2.89 -2.78 4.72
CA LEU A 61 -2.08 -3.03 3.53
C LEU A 61 -2.45 -4.35 2.83
N LYS A 62 -2.73 -5.40 3.59
CA LYS A 62 -3.22 -6.67 3.06
C LYS A 62 -4.52 -6.48 2.29
N ASP A 63 -5.49 -5.77 2.87
CA ASP A 63 -6.79 -5.49 2.24
C ASP A 63 -6.61 -4.67 0.95
N CYS A 64 -5.65 -3.72 0.95
CA CYS A 64 -5.29 -2.94 -0.24
C CYS A 64 -4.75 -3.85 -1.36
N LEU A 65 -3.86 -4.80 -1.04
CA LEU A 65 -3.30 -5.75 -2.00
C LEU A 65 -4.35 -6.74 -2.51
N GLU A 66 -5.22 -7.23 -1.64
CA GLU A 66 -6.32 -8.13 -2.01
C GLU A 66 -7.32 -7.44 -2.94
N LEU A 67 -7.65 -6.17 -2.69
CA LEU A 67 -8.50 -5.38 -3.57
C LEU A 67 -7.84 -5.21 -4.95
N TYR A 68 -6.58 -4.79 -5.00
CA TYR A 68 -5.83 -4.63 -6.25
C TYR A 68 -5.77 -5.93 -7.05
N THR A 69 -5.46 -7.05 -6.39
CA THR A 69 -5.37 -8.35 -7.04
C THR A 69 -6.72 -8.80 -7.59
N LYS A 70 -7.82 -8.47 -6.90
CA LYS A 70 -9.17 -8.75 -7.38
C LYS A 70 -9.53 -7.93 -8.61
N GLU A 71 -9.20 -6.64 -8.62
CA GLU A 71 -9.39 -5.76 -9.79
C GLU A 71 -8.57 -6.24 -10.99
N LEU A 72 -7.32 -6.67 -10.75
CA LEU A 72 -6.47 -7.28 -11.77
C LEU A 72 -7.07 -8.59 -12.30
N CYS A 73 -7.59 -9.45 -11.43
CA CYS A 73 -8.26 -10.67 -11.87
C CYS A 73 -9.45 -10.35 -12.79
N GLN A 74 -10.27 -9.36 -12.41
CA GLN A 74 -11.41 -8.90 -13.19
C GLN A 74 -11.02 -8.31 -14.55
N SER A 75 -9.89 -7.60 -14.64
CA SER A 75 -9.40 -7.08 -15.93
C SER A 75 -8.98 -8.20 -16.89
N LEU A 76 -8.59 -9.37 -16.35
CA LEU A 76 -8.15 -10.53 -17.10
C LEU A 76 -9.27 -11.50 -17.50
N GLU A 77 -10.45 -11.46 -16.85
CA GLU A 77 -11.58 -12.38 -17.09
C GLU A 77 -12.07 -12.42 -18.57
N GLY A 78 -11.82 -11.37 -19.35
CA GLY A 78 -12.16 -11.31 -20.78
C GLY A 78 -11.16 -11.96 -21.73
N HIS A 79 -9.99 -12.37 -21.24
CA HIS A 79 -8.92 -12.96 -22.05
C HIS A 79 -8.95 -14.49 -21.98
N SER A 80 -8.51 -15.16 -23.05
CA SER A 80 -8.41 -16.62 -23.10
C SER A 80 -7.22 -17.10 -23.93
N GLY A 81 -6.73 -18.31 -23.67
CA GLY A 81 -5.57 -18.89 -24.35
C GLY A 81 -4.34 -17.98 -24.26
N ASP A 82 -3.64 -17.79 -25.39
CA ASP A 82 -2.42 -16.98 -25.45
C ASP A 82 -2.64 -15.50 -25.10
N SER A 83 -3.84 -14.97 -25.35
CA SER A 83 -4.15 -13.58 -25.00
C SER A 83 -4.16 -13.35 -23.49
N LEU A 84 -4.57 -14.35 -22.70
CA LEU A 84 -4.56 -14.28 -21.24
C LEU A 84 -3.13 -14.31 -20.69
N LEU A 85 -2.29 -15.20 -21.23
CA LEU A 85 -0.88 -15.28 -20.82
C LEU A 85 -0.14 -13.97 -21.10
N ASN A 86 -0.39 -13.37 -22.28
CA ASN A 86 0.20 -12.08 -22.64
C ASN A 86 -0.29 -10.94 -21.74
N ALA A 87 -1.60 -10.88 -21.47
CA ALA A 87 -2.19 -9.88 -20.58
C ALA A 87 -1.67 -10.02 -19.14
N TYR A 88 -1.64 -11.25 -18.60
CA TYR A 88 -1.07 -11.51 -17.28
C TYR A 88 0.41 -11.15 -17.19
N ASN A 89 1.21 -11.50 -18.21
CA ASN A 89 2.63 -11.14 -18.24
C ASN A 89 2.85 -9.62 -18.30
N HIS A 90 1.98 -8.88 -19.00
CA HIS A 90 2.04 -7.43 -19.02
C HIS A 90 1.82 -6.84 -17.62
N GLU A 91 0.78 -7.31 -16.93
CA GLU A 91 0.42 -6.86 -15.58
C GLU A 91 1.41 -7.33 -14.48
N TRP A 92 2.25 -8.32 -14.76
CA TRP A 92 3.29 -8.80 -13.84
C TRP A 92 4.63 -8.02 -13.96
N ILE A 93 4.91 -7.45 -15.14
CA ILE A 93 6.14 -6.71 -15.41
C ILE A 93 5.99 -5.22 -15.06
N ILE A 94 4.76 -4.71 -15.19
CA ILE A 94 4.33 -3.52 -14.44
C ILE A 94 4.29 -3.90 -12.97
#